data_AF-A0A821V7P4-F1
#
_entry.id   AF-A0A821V7P4-F1
#
_cell.length_a   1.000
_cell.length_b   1.000
_cell.length_c   1.000
_cell.angle_alpha   90.00
_cell.angle_beta   90.00
_cell.angle_gamma   90.00
#
_symmetry.space_group_name_H-M   'P 1'
#
loop_
_entity.id
_entity.type
_entity.pdbx_description
1 polymer ?
#
loop_
_entity_poly.entity_id
_entity_poly.type
_entity_poly.pdbx_seq_one_letter_code
_entity_poly.pdbx_strand_id
1 'polypeptide(L)' 'MNTSGNPYKNLEKASVLQEARTFNETPVNARKCIQILTKIIYMINQGEQLGQTEATETFFAMTKLFQSKD' A
#
# COMPACT_ATOMS: atom_id res chain seq x y z
N MET A 1 10.42 -18.13 23.34
CA MET A 1 10.79 -16.88 22.64
C MET A 1 9.95 -16.82 21.36
N ASN A 2 8.83 -16.10 21.38
CA ASN A 2 8.06 -15.87 20.16
C ASN A 2 8.83 -14.87 19.31
N THR A 3 9.53 -15.34 18.29
CA THR A 3 9.94 -14.46 17.19
C THR A 3 8.68 -14.15 16.40
N SER A 4 7.91 -13.17 16.89
CA SER A 4 6.87 -12.49 16.13
C SER A 4 7.58 -11.82 14.94
N GLY A 5 7.78 -12.59 13.86
CA GLY A 5 8.38 -12.07 12.64
C GLY A 5 7.57 -10.88 12.18
N ASN A 6 8.23 -9.77 11.87
CA ASN A 6 7.54 -8.61 11.31
C ASN A 6 6.77 -9.08 10.04
N PRO A 7 5.43 -8.95 9.99
CA PRO A 7 4.61 -9.44 8.87
C PRO A 7 4.96 -8.74 7.53
N TYR A 8 5.76 -7.68 7.59
CA TYR A 8 6.20 -6.90 6.44
C TYR A 8 7.68 -7.09 6.09
N LYS A 9 8.39 -8.02 6.76
CA LYS A 9 9.86 -8.18 6.64
C LYS A 9 10.35 -8.55 5.23
N ASN A 10 9.49 -9.09 4.37
CA ASN A 10 9.82 -9.53 3.00
C ASN A 10 8.80 -9.01 1.98
N LEU A 11 8.41 -7.74 2.06
CA LEU A 11 7.53 -7.14 1.05
C LEU A 11 8.30 -6.90 -0.25
N GLU A 12 7.77 -7.41 -1.35
CA GLU A 12 8.25 -7.08 -2.69
C GLU A 12 7.53 -5.84 -3.21
N LYS A 13 8.31 -4.83 -3.64
CA LYS A 13 7.77 -3.56 -4.16
C LYS A 13 6.70 -3.76 -5.22
N ALA A 14 6.98 -4.62 -6.21
CA ALA A 14 6.05 -4.89 -7.31
C ALA A 14 4.70 -5.43 -6.81
N SER A 15 4.72 -6.34 -5.82
CA SER A 15 3.50 -6.90 -5.23
C SER A 15 2.70 -5.84 -4.48
N VAL A 16 3.35 -4.99 -3.69
CA VAL A 16 2.67 -3.90 -2.96
C VAL A 16 2.03 -2.90 -3.91
N LEU A 17 2.74 -2.52 -4.98
CA LEU A 17 2.21 -1.62 -6.03
C LEU A 17 1.06 -2.26 -6.81
N GLN A 18 1.11 -3.57 -7.06
CA GLN A 18 0.00 -4.29 -7.67
C GLN A 18 -1.23 -4.32 -6.76
N GLU A 19 -1.05 -4.54 -5.46
CA GLU A 19 -2.13 -4.50 -4.47
C GLU A 19 -2.77 -3.10 -4.38
N ALA A 20 -2.00 -2.01 -4.52
CA ALA A 20 -2.51 -0.64 -4.51
C ALA A 20 -3.59 -0.36 -5.58
N ARG A 21 -3.71 -1.20 -6.61
CA ARG A 21 -4.82 -1.13 -7.57
C ARG A 21 -6.19 -1.30 -6.92
N THR A 22 -6.28 -1.98 -5.77
CA THR A 22 -7.50 -2.13 -4.98
C THR A 22 -8.09 -0.78 -4.53
N PHE A 23 -7.30 0.30 -4.47
CA PHE A 23 -7.83 1.64 -4.16
C PHE A 23 -8.81 2.16 -5.22
N ASN A 24 -8.82 1.56 -6.42
CA ASN A 24 -9.76 1.90 -7.50
C ASN A 24 -11.03 1.04 -7.51
N GLU A 25 -11.13 0.03 -6.63
CA GLU A 25 -12.32 -0.82 -6.56
C GLU A 25 -13.53 -0.03 -6.04
N THR A 26 -14.73 -0.34 -6.53
CA THR A 26 -15.98 0.24 -6.06
C THR A 26 -16.97 -0.91 -5.82
N PRO A 27 -17.42 -1.16 -4.57
CA PRO A 27 -17.11 -0.41 -3.35
C PRO A 27 -15.66 -0.64 -2.87
N VAL A 28 -15.08 0.38 -2.24
CA VAL A 28 -13.74 0.30 -1.63
C VAL A 28 -13.78 -0.64 -0.42
N ASN A 29 -12.76 -1.50 -0.27
CA ASN A 29 -12.58 -2.30 0.95
C ASN A 29 -11.63 -1.57 1.91
N ALA A 30 -12.17 -0.82 2.87
CA ALA A 30 -11.38 0.00 3.79
C ALA A 30 -10.30 -0.81 4.55
N ARG A 31 -10.66 -2.00 5.05
CA ARG A 31 -9.73 -2.86 5.80
C ARG A 31 -8.53 -3.28 4.95
N LYS A 32 -8.77 -3.70 3.70
CA LYS A 32 -7.70 -4.06 2.77
C LYS A 32 -6.86 -2.85 2.39
N CYS A 33 -7.48 -1.69 2.20
CA CYS A 33 -6.77 -0.46 1.86
C CYS A 33 -5.81 -0.01 2.96
N ILE A 34 -6.24 -0.06 4.23
CA ILE A 34 -5.39 0.26 5.39
C ILE A 34 -4.15 -0.65 5.45
N GLN A 35 -4.33 -1.95 5.18
CA GLN A 35 -3.20 -2.90 5.15
C GLN A 35 -2.21 -2.56 4.04
N ILE A 36 -2.69 -2.22 2.83
CA ILE A 36 -1.83 -1.86 1.70
C ILE A 36 -1.09 -0.54 1.97
N LEU A 37 -1.76 0.47 2.53
CA LEU A 37 -1.12 1.72 2.95
C LEU A 37 -0.01 1.48 3.97
N THR A 38 -0.26 0.59 4.94
CA THR A 38 0.75 0.20 5.94
C THR A 38 1.97 -0.45 5.30
N LYS A 39 1.76 -1.33 4.30
CA LYS A 39 2.85 -1.94 3.51
C LYS A 39 3.67 -0.88 2.77
N ILE A 40 3.02 0.08 2.12
CA ILE A 40 3.69 1.19 1.40
C ILE A 40 4.53 2.03 2.36
N ILE A 41 3.97 2.45 3.49
CA ILE A 41 4.67 3.23 4.52
C ILE A 41 5.86 2.45 5.06
N TYR A 42 5.69 1.16 5.36
CA TYR A 42 6.79 0.32 5.85
C TYR A 42 7.93 0.21 4.84
N MET A 43 7.60 -0.05 3.57
CA MET A 43 8.56 -0.14 2.48
C MET A 43 9.39 1.15 2.31
N ILE A 44 8.72 2.31 2.31
CA ILE A 44 9.39 3.62 2.25
C ILE A 44 10.30 3.83 3.48
N ASN A 45 9.85 3.47 4.68
CA ASN A 45 10.66 3.59 5.90
C ASN A 45 11.91 2.69 5.89
N GLN A 46 11.90 1.58 5.13
CA GLN A 46 13.07 0.71 4.95
C GLN A 46 14.07 1.24 3.93
N GLY A 47 13.79 2.40 3.30
CA GLY A 47 14.65 3.04 2.31
C GLY A 47 14.34 2.68 0.86
N GLU A 48 13.32 1.85 0.60
CA GLU A 48 12.87 1.55 -0.75
C GLU A 48 12.35 2.81 -1.43
N GLN A 49 12.80 3.05 -2.67
CA GLN A 49 12.43 4.23 -3.45
C GLN A 49 11.38 3.86 -4.49
N LEU A 50 10.28 4.62 -4.49
CA LEU A 50 9.32 4.59 -5.58
C LEU A 50 9.86 5.43 -6.74
N GLY A 51 9.90 4.85 -7.93
CA GLY A 51 10.19 5.61 -9.15
C GLY A 51 9.12 6.67 -9.39
N GLN A 52 9.42 7.70 -10.18
CA GLN A 52 8.52 8.83 -10.43
C GLN A 52 7.12 8.40 -10.88
N THR A 53 7.04 7.47 -11.84
CA THR A 53 5.77 6.92 -12.33
C THR A 53 5.03 6.15 -11.24
N GLU A 54 5.73 5.24 -10.54
CA GLU A 54 5.16 4.42 -9.46
C GLU A 54 4.58 5.29 -8.34
N ALA A 55 5.33 6.32 -7.94
CA ALA A 55 4.91 7.28 -6.91
C ALA A 55 3.67 8.06 -7.34
N THR A 56 3.64 8.52 -8.59
CA THR A 56 2.50 9.28 -9.14
C THR A 56 1.24 8.42 -9.22
N GLU A 57 1.35 7.19 -9.75
CA GLU A 57 0.24 6.25 -9.82
C GLU A 57 -0.29 5.88 -8.43
N THR A 58 0.62 5.59 -7.49
CA THR A 58 0.26 5.27 -6.11
C THR A 58 -0.43 6.47 -5.45
N PHE A 59 0.06 7.69 -5.66
CA PHE A 59 -0.56 8.90 -5.13
C PHE A 59 -1.99 9.11 -5.65
N PHE A 60 -2.21 9.00 -6.96
CA PHE A 60 -3.56 9.14 -7.52
C PHE A 60 -4.50 8.00 -7.11
N ALA A 61 -3.99 6.77 -6.94
CA ALA A 61 -4.77 5.68 -6.40
C ALA A 61 -5.19 5.96 -4.95
N MET A 62 -4.26 6.46 -4.11
CA MET A 62 -4.54 6.82 -2.72
C MET A 62 -5.58 7.95 -2.60
N THR A 63 -5.54 8.97 -3.47
CA THR A 63 -6.50 10.08 -3.36
C THR A 63 -7.96 9.68 -3.61
N LYS A 64 -8.19 8.58 -4.33
CA LYS A 64 -9.54 8.01 -4.49
C LYS A 64 -10.14 7.48 -3.19
N LEU A 65 -9.31 7.10 -2.22
CA LEU A 65 -9.78 6.68 -0.90
C LEU A 65 -10.51 7.82 -0.17
N PHE A 66 -10.18 9.09 -0.44
CA PHE A 66 -10.92 10.24 0.11
C PHE A 66 -12.34 10.39 -0.46
N GLN A 67 -12.64 9.73 -1.57
CA GLN A 67 -13.99 9.69 -2.14
C GLN A 67 -14.85 8.57 -1.54
N SER A 68 -14.23 7.64 -0.80
CA SER A 68 -14.94 6.62 -0.06
C SER A 68 -15.79 7.27 1.04
N LYS A 69 -17.03 6.81 1.21
CA LYS A 69 -17.97 7.29 2.23
C LYS A 69 -17.97 6.42 3.50
N ASP A 70 -17.04 5.48 3.59
CA ASP A 70 -16.80 4.64 4.79
C ASP A 70 -16.29 5.51 5.96
#